data_AF-A0A3P0PEL6-F1
#
_entry.id   AF-A0A3P0PEL6-F1
#
_cell.length_a   1.000
_cell.length_b   1.000
_cell.length_c   1.000
_cell.angle_alpha   90.00
_cell.angle_beta   90.00
_cell.angle_gamma   90.00
#
_symmetry.space_group_name_H-M   'P 1'
#
loop_
_entity.id
_entity.type
_entity.pdbx_description
1 polymer ?
#
loop_
_entity_poly.entity_id
_entity_poly.type
_entity_poly.pdbx_seq_one_letter_code
_entity_poly.pdbx_strand_id
1 'polypeptide(L)'
;MTVNQWAALTVLFAASAHAQEIYLQGGTQGVGVGAAVSFNSMLGAHADFNAITLSRDFSVAGNRYQDDLKLRQGGLYADIFPWRGSGFRATLGLRFNNDEITGVSVPTDGTYVFAGKTYPALPGMYAVAQARYPDVMPYFGIGYGHRPASKGFGFVADLGVAYGIPRCSYTLSPALAAAAGPQKSQILVASGLDDLNQMMSRYRWYPVLQIGISYRF
;
A
#
# COMPACT_ATOMS: atom_id res chain seq x y z
N MET A 1 -23.91 -11.41 15.64
CA MET A 1 -23.70 -10.03 16.12
C MET A 1 -22.31 -9.97 16.75
N THR A 2 -21.29 -9.65 15.95
CA THR A 2 -19.89 -9.68 16.37
C THR A 2 -19.34 -8.26 16.45
N VAL A 3 -19.11 -7.85 17.69
CA VAL A 3 -18.31 -6.76 18.23
C VAL A 3 -17.30 -6.15 17.25
N ASN A 4 -17.60 -4.93 16.78
CA ASN A 4 -16.65 -4.02 16.16
C ASN A 4 -15.98 -3.20 17.28
N GLN A 5 -14.86 -3.69 17.81
CA GLN A 5 -13.98 -2.90 18.66
C GLN A 5 -13.02 -2.09 17.79
N TRP A 6 -13.51 -0.96 17.28
CA TRP A 6 -12.63 0.12 16.84
C TRP A 6 -12.13 0.81 18.11
N ALA A 7 -10.96 0.40 18.58
CA ALA A 7 -10.19 1.21 19.51
C ALA A 7 -9.80 2.49 18.77
N ALA A 8 -10.60 3.54 18.93
CA ALA A 8 -10.20 4.88 18.62
C ALA A 8 -9.01 5.21 19.52
N LEU A 9 -7.79 5.08 18.98
CA LEU A 9 -6.63 5.75 19.56
C LEU A 9 -6.83 7.25 19.31
N THR A 10 -7.56 7.88 20.22
CA THR A 10 -7.51 9.32 20.41
C THR A 10 -6.10 9.67 20.85
N VAL A 11 -5.25 10.02 19.89
CA VAL A 11 -4.03 10.75 20.17
C VAL A 11 -4.48 12.07 20.78
N LEU A 12 -4.29 12.21 22.10
CA LEU A 12 -4.37 13.47 22.80
C LEU A 12 -3.36 14.42 22.16
N PHE A 13 -3.83 15.23 21.20
CA PHE A 13 -3.10 16.39 20.73
C PHE A 13 -3.00 17.35 21.91
N ALA A 14 -1.90 17.25 22.65
CA ALA A 14 -1.47 18.33 23.51
C ALA A 14 -1.27 19.55 22.59
N ALA A 15 -2.25 20.46 22.63
CA ALA A 15 -2.24 21.76 21.98
C ALA A 15 -1.10 22.59 22.56
N SER A 16 0.10 22.28 22.12
CA SER A 16 1.26 23.14 22.25
C SER A 16 1.17 24.15 21.11
N ALA A 17 1.54 25.41 21.38
CA ALA A 17 1.39 26.58 20.50
C ALA A 17 2.21 26.54 19.19
N HIS A 18 2.50 25.34 18.71
CA HIS A 18 3.25 25.04 17.52
C HIS A 18 2.34 25.11 16.30
N ALA A 19 2.79 25.81 15.27
CA ALA A 19 2.04 26.07 14.04
C ALA A 19 1.48 24.75 13.46
N GLN A 20 0.15 24.70 13.38
CA GLN A 20 -0.59 23.60 12.76
C GLN A 20 -0.69 23.88 11.26
N GLU A 21 -0.32 22.88 10.47
CA GLU A 21 -0.39 22.91 9.01
C GLU A 21 -1.32 21.80 8.55
N ILE A 22 -2.21 22.12 7.60
CA ILE A 22 -2.99 21.13 6.87
C ILE A 22 -2.49 21.08 5.43
N TYR A 23 -2.57 19.92 4.78
CA TYR A 23 -2.14 19.78 3.40
C TYR A 23 -2.99 18.81 2.62
N LEU A 24 -3.00 19.03 1.31
CA LEU A 24 -3.58 18.15 0.31
C LEU A 24 -2.42 17.59 -0.51
N GLN A 25 -2.42 16.28 -0.75
CA GLN A 25 -1.37 15.61 -1.51
C GLN A 25 -1.95 14.63 -2.53
N GLY A 26 -1.19 14.39 -3.60
CA GLY A 26 -1.51 13.44 -4.64
C GLY A 26 -0.24 12.81 -5.22
N GLY A 27 -0.30 11.52 -5.51
CA GLY A 27 0.88 10.77 -5.91
C GLY A 27 0.61 9.29 -6.11
N THR A 28 1.64 8.46 -5.91
CA THR A 28 1.58 7.01 -6.16
C THR A 28 0.59 6.27 -5.27
N GLN A 29 0.22 6.87 -4.14
CA GLN A 29 -0.76 6.30 -3.20
C GLN A 29 -2.16 6.92 -3.37
N GLY A 30 -2.37 7.69 -4.44
CA GLY A 30 -3.60 8.43 -4.69
C GLY A 30 -3.63 9.79 -4.01
N VAL A 31 -4.84 10.34 -3.89
CA VAL A 31 -5.08 11.68 -3.33
C VAL A 31 -5.43 11.56 -1.85
N GLY A 32 -4.94 12.50 -1.04
CA GLY A 32 -5.16 12.49 0.39
C GLY A 32 -5.07 13.85 1.03
N VAL A 33 -5.39 13.85 2.32
CA VAL A 33 -5.29 15.01 3.19
C VAL A 33 -4.40 14.65 4.37
N GLY A 34 -3.73 15.63 4.96
CA GLY A 34 -2.93 15.40 6.14
C GLY A 34 -2.77 16.65 6.98
N ALA A 35 -2.19 16.44 8.16
CA ALA A 35 -1.85 17.48 9.10
C ALA A 35 -0.40 17.31 9.56
N ALA A 36 0.29 18.41 9.74
CA ALA A 36 1.66 18.46 10.23
C ALA A 36 1.77 19.43 11.42
N VAL A 37 2.63 19.08 12.36
CA VAL A 37 2.94 19.87 13.56
C VAL A 37 4.46 19.94 13.70
N SER A 38 5.00 21.15 13.81
CA SER A 38 6.43 21.38 14.04
C SER A 38 6.71 21.65 15.51
N PHE A 39 7.36 20.72 16.22
CA PHE A 39 7.70 20.91 17.63
C PHE A 39 8.83 21.92 17.85
N ASN A 40 9.80 21.96 16.95
CA ASN A 40 10.87 22.96 16.96
C ASN A 40 11.47 23.15 15.55
N SER A 41 12.58 23.88 15.42
CA SER A 41 13.23 24.12 14.12
C SER A 41 13.83 22.89 13.46
N MET A 42 13.95 21.77 14.19
CA MET A 42 14.60 20.53 13.77
C MET A 42 13.65 19.33 13.77
N LEU A 43 12.58 19.34 14.56
CA LEU A 43 11.67 18.20 14.73
C LEU A 43 10.23 18.59 14.45
N GLY A 44 9.56 17.76 13.68
CA GLY A 44 8.12 17.80 13.45
C GLY A 44 7.54 16.39 13.37
N ALA A 45 6.23 16.32 13.24
CA ALA A 45 5.52 15.12 12.90
C ALA A 45 4.38 15.46 11.95
N HIS A 46 4.03 14.51 11.09
CA HIS A 46 2.84 14.61 10.26
C HIS A 46 2.09 13.29 10.23
N ALA A 47 0.82 13.41 9.89
CA ALA A 47 -0.06 12.30 9.63
C ALA A 47 -0.83 12.57 8.34
N ASP A 48 -1.02 11.53 7.54
CA ASP A 48 -1.84 11.60 6.33
C ASP A 48 -2.87 10.48 6.28
N PHE A 49 -3.92 10.76 5.51
CA PHE A 49 -4.90 9.80 5.06
C PHE A 49 -5.09 9.96 3.55
N ASN A 50 -4.72 8.93 2.81
CA ASN A 50 -4.94 8.82 1.38
C ASN A 50 -6.11 7.87 1.12
N ALA A 51 -7.02 8.31 0.25
CA ALA A 51 -8.07 7.45 -0.27
C ALA A 51 -8.16 7.66 -1.77
N ILE A 52 -8.01 6.57 -2.51
CA ILE A 52 -8.36 6.56 -3.93
C ILE A 52 -9.49 5.55 -4.13
N THR A 53 -10.59 6.05 -4.66
CA THR A 53 -11.67 5.24 -5.21
C THR A 53 -11.48 5.29 -6.71
N LEU A 54 -10.86 4.26 -7.29
CA LEU A 54 -10.68 4.18 -8.73
C LEU A 54 -11.67 3.18 -9.31
N SER A 55 -12.78 3.69 -9.84
CA SER A 55 -13.69 2.90 -10.68
C SER A 55 -13.15 2.92 -12.11
N ARG A 56 -12.31 1.94 -12.47
CA ARG A 56 -11.88 1.76 -13.86
C ARG A 56 -12.07 0.30 -14.26
N ASP A 57 -12.75 0.10 -15.38
CA ASP A 57 -12.73 -1.16 -16.11
C ASP A 57 -11.32 -1.37 -16.68
N PHE A 58 -10.63 -2.44 -16.32
CA PHE A 58 -9.34 -2.79 -16.93
C PHE A 58 -9.42 -4.13 -17.64
N SER A 59 -8.78 -4.22 -18.81
CA SER A 59 -8.53 -5.48 -19.50
C SER A 59 -7.06 -5.83 -19.41
N VAL A 60 -6.74 -7.01 -18.86
CA VAL A 60 -5.38 -7.56 -18.83
C VAL A 60 -5.43 -8.92 -19.51
N ALA A 61 -4.58 -9.12 -20.51
CA ALA A 61 -4.48 -10.37 -21.29
C ALA A 61 -5.82 -10.88 -21.87
N GLY A 62 -6.70 -9.96 -22.32
CA GLY A 62 -7.99 -10.30 -22.94
C GLY A 62 -9.14 -10.58 -21.96
N ASN A 63 -8.87 -10.59 -20.66
CA ASN A 63 -9.88 -10.76 -19.62
C ASN A 63 -10.33 -9.40 -19.08
N ARG A 64 -11.66 -9.20 -18.98
CA ARG A 64 -12.29 -8.00 -18.42
C ARG A 64 -12.44 -8.18 -16.91
N TYR A 65 -11.76 -7.33 -16.14
CA TYR A 65 -11.85 -7.31 -14.68
C TYR A 65 -12.66 -6.08 -14.24
N GLN A 66 -13.72 -6.31 -13.46
CA GLN A 66 -14.47 -5.28 -12.74
C GLN A 66 -14.04 -5.33 -11.29
N ASP A 67 -13.11 -4.45 -10.89
CA ASP A 67 -12.65 -4.35 -9.51
C ASP A 67 -12.90 -2.94 -8.98
N ASP A 68 -13.70 -2.86 -7.91
CA ASP A 68 -13.83 -1.66 -7.08
C ASP A 68 -12.59 -1.54 -6.18
N LEU A 69 -11.51 -0.96 -6.71
CA LEU A 69 -10.30 -0.68 -5.92
C LEU A 69 -10.56 0.49 -4.96
N LYS A 70 -10.89 0.15 -3.70
CA LYS A 70 -10.96 1.06 -2.56
C LYS A 70 -9.67 0.97 -1.76
N LEU A 71 -8.66 1.76 -2.14
CA LEU A 71 -7.41 1.84 -1.40
C LEU A 71 -7.58 2.91 -0.32
N ARG A 72 -7.56 2.49 0.94
CA ARG A 72 -7.54 3.38 2.12
C ARG A 72 -6.23 3.16 2.83
N GLN A 73 -5.40 4.19 2.84
CA GLN A 73 -4.08 4.14 3.42
C GLN A 73 -3.91 5.37 4.31
N GLY A 74 -3.13 5.23 5.37
CA GLY A 74 -2.74 6.37 6.19
C GLY A 74 -1.34 6.17 6.71
N GLY A 75 -0.77 7.21 7.28
CA GLY A 75 0.55 7.13 7.86
C GLY A 75 0.76 8.09 9.01
N LEU A 76 1.69 7.72 9.86
CA LEU A 76 2.21 8.55 10.95
C LEU A 76 3.71 8.64 10.80
N TYR A 77 4.24 9.85 10.86
CA TYR A 77 5.62 10.10 10.51
C TYR A 77 6.24 11.16 11.43
N ALA A 78 7.52 10.97 11.71
CA ALA A 78 8.39 11.92 12.35
C ALA A 78 9.31 12.54 11.31
N ASP A 79 9.42 13.87 11.33
CA ASP A 79 10.25 14.66 10.43
C ASP A 79 11.42 15.27 11.18
N ILE A 80 12.60 15.11 10.59
CA ILE A 80 13.84 15.68 11.08
C ILE A 80 14.32 16.65 10.01
N PHE A 81 14.44 17.93 10.35
CA PHE A 81 14.95 19.00 9.51
C PHE A 81 16.43 19.21 9.83
N PRO A 82 17.37 18.63 9.05
CA PRO A 82 18.79 18.64 9.41
C PRO A 82 19.43 20.02 9.24
N TRP A 83 18.87 20.84 8.35
CA TRP A 83 19.39 22.17 8.02
C TRP A 83 18.40 23.26 8.41
N ARG A 84 18.86 24.19 9.25
CA ARG A 84 18.08 25.37 9.66
C ARG A 84 17.74 26.22 8.43
N GLY A 85 16.47 26.60 8.29
CA GLY A 85 15.97 27.40 7.16
C GLY A 85 15.77 26.61 5.85
N SER A 86 16.16 25.34 5.81
CA SER A 86 15.86 24.47 4.68
C SER A 86 14.44 23.93 4.76
N GLY A 87 13.88 23.56 3.60
CA GLY A 87 12.60 22.83 3.54
C GLY A 87 12.79 21.34 3.56
N PHE A 88 14.03 20.87 3.39
CA PHE A 88 14.38 19.48 3.35
C PHE A 88 14.23 18.84 4.73
N ARG A 89 13.54 17.70 4.75
CA ARG A 89 13.31 16.86 5.91
C ARG A 89 13.67 15.43 5.59
N ALA A 90 14.25 14.74 6.56
CA ALA A 90 14.29 13.29 6.58
C ALA A 90 13.07 12.80 7.36
N THR A 91 12.39 11.79 6.83
CA THR A 91 11.12 11.30 7.37
C THR A 91 11.24 9.83 7.73
N LEU A 92 10.81 9.50 8.95
CA LEU A 92 10.70 8.14 9.46
C LEU A 92 9.27 7.92 9.92
N GLY A 93 8.63 6.83 9.53
CA GLY A 93 7.25 6.62 9.93
C GLY A 93 6.76 5.19 9.83
N LEU A 94 5.47 5.05 10.10
CA LEU A 94 4.70 3.84 9.94
C LEU A 94 3.54 4.14 9.01
N ARG A 95 3.42 3.32 7.97
CA ARG A 95 2.29 3.34 7.05
C ARG A 95 1.31 2.25 7.44
N PHE A 96 0.04 2.61 7.49
CA PHE A 96 -1.09 1.73 7.69
C PHE A 96 -1.76 1.53 6.34
N ASN A 97 -1.78 0.31 5.84
CA ASN A 97 -2.53 -0.04 4.64
C ASN A 97 -3.63 -1.03 4.99
N ASN A 98 -4.62 -1.13 4.11
CA ASN A 98 -5.53 -2.27 4.08
C ASN A 98 -5.65 -2.78 2.64
N ASP A 99 -4.52 -2.76 1.92
CA ASP A 99 -4.46 -3.04 0.49
C ASP A 99 -4.41 -4.55 0.27
N GLU A 100 -5.37 -5.08 -0.48
CA GLU A 100 -5.44 -6.48 -0.88
C GLU A 100 -5.33 -6.59 -2.41
N ILE A 101 -4.34 -7.34 -2.90
CA ILE A 101 -4.22 -7.66 -4.32
C ILE A 101 -4.62 -9.12 -4.51
N THR A 102 -5.76 -9.34 -5.15
CA THR A 102 -6.29 -10.68 -5.46
C THR A 102 -6.16 -10.93 -6.96
N GLY A 103 -5.37 -11.94 -7.34
CA GLY A 103 -5.23 -12.40 -8.71
C GLY A 103 -5.97 -13.72 -8.93
N VAL A 104 -7.08 -13.67 -9.67
CA VAL A 104 -7.76 -14.89 -10.15
C VAL A 104 -7.27 -15.20 -11.54
N SER A 105 -6.61 -16.34 -11.71
CA SER A 105 -6.17 -16.78 -13.02
C SER A 105 -7.32 -17.51 -13.72
N VAL A 106 -7.85 -16.91 -14.79
CA VAL A 106 -8.89 -17.48 -15.64
C VAL A 106 -8.22 -18.10 -16.87
N PRO A 107 -8.45 -19.38 -17.19
CA PRO A 107 -7.82 -20.04 -18.33
C PRO A 107 -8.20 -19.35 -19.65
N THR A 108 -7.20 -19.04 -20.48
CA THR A 108 -7.39 -18.55 -21.85
C THR A 108 -7.04 -19.70 -22.80
N ASP A 109 -7.97 -20.07 -23.69
CA ASP A 109 -7.81 -21.13 -24.69
C ASP A 109 -7.47 -22.55 -24.16
N GLY A 110 -8.11 -22.97 -23.06
CA GLY A 110 -8.00 -24.36 -22.58
C GLY A 110 -6.62 -24.72 -22.02
N THR A 111 -5.76 -23.72 -21.81
CA THR A 111 -4.41 -23.88 -21.25
C THR A 111 -4.17 -22.90 -20.12
N TYR A 112 -3.34 -23.31 -19.17
CA TYR A 112 -2.96 -22.58 -17.97
C TYR A 112 -1.45 -22.50 -17.92
N VAL A 113 -0.90 -21.28 -17.90
CA VAL A 113 0.55 -21.08 -17.78
C VAL A 113 0.90 -20.87 -16.32
N PHE A 114 1.63 -21.82 -15.75
CA PHE A 114 2.10 -21.80 -14.38
C PHE A 114 3.62 -21.93 -14.37
N ALA A 115 4.34 -20.96 -13.78
CA ALA A 115 5.81 -20.99 -13.70
C ALA A 115 6.52 -21.27 -15.04
N GLY A 116 5.96 -20.74 -16.15
CA GLY A 116 6.45 -20.97 -17.51
C GLY A 116 6.12 -22.36 -18.09
N LYS A 117 5.32 -23.18 -17.40
CA LYS A 117 4.84 -24.49 -17.87
C LYS A 117 3.35 -24.43 -18.21
N THR A 118 3.01 -24.97 -19.37
CA THR A 118 1.63 -25.00 -19.87
C THR A 118 0.93 -26.28 -19.42
N TYR A 119 -0.19 -26.13 -18.72
CA TYR A 119 -1.06 -27.21 -18.29
C TYR A 119 -2.40 -27.11 -19.04
N PRO A 120 -2.96 -28.20 -19.57
CA PRO A 120 -4.31 -28.18 -20.12
C PRO A 120 -5.32 -27.93 -18.97
N ALA A 121 -6.15 -26.90 -19.10
CA ALA A 121 -7.14 -26.51 -18.11
C ALA A 121 -8.53 -26.42 -18.77
N LEU A 122 -9.45 -27.27 -18.32
CA LEU A 122 -10.84 -27.28 -18.76
C LEU A 122 -11.62 -26.11 -18.12
N PRO A 123 -12.74 -25.66 -18.71
CA PRO A 123 -13.63 -24.68 -18.09
C PRO A 123 -14.03 -25.11 -16.67
N GLY A 124 -13.77 -24.26 -15.66
CA GLY A 124 -14.01 -24.56 -14.23
C GLY A 124 -12.77 -24.94 -13.41
N MET A 125 -11.62 -25.14 -14.06
CA MET A 125 -10.32 -25.32 -13.40
C MET A 125 -9.57 -23.98 -13.33
N TYR A 126 -9.38 -23.46 -12.11
CA TYR A 126 -8.67 -22.20 -11.88
C TYR A 126 -7.77 -22.30 -10.65
N ALA A 127 -6.80 -21.40 -10.56
CA ALA A 127 -6.02 -21.18 -9.35
C ALA A 127 -6.12 -19.71 -8.93
N VAL A 128 -6.19 -19.49 -7.63
CA VAL A 128 -6.26 -18.17 -7.01
C VAL A 128 -4.93 -17.90 -6.34
N ALA A 129 -4.25 -16.86 -6.78
CA ALA A 129 -3.05 -16.33 -6.17
C ALA A 129 -3.42 -15.02 -5.46
N GLN A 130 -3.21 -14.97 -4.15
CA GLN A 130 -3.43 -13.74 -3.37
C GLN A 130 -2.10 -13.26 -2.83
N ALA A 131 -1.87 -11.95 -2.89
CA ALA A 131 -0.73 -11.31 -2.25
C ALA A 131 -1.22 -10.10 -1.45
N ARG A 132 -1.05 -10.15 -0.13
CA ARG A 132 -1.48 -9.09 0.78
C ARG A 132 -0.27 -8.46 1.46
N TYR A 133 -0.12 -7.14 1.34
CA TYR A 133 0.91 -6.43 2.09
C TYR A 133 0.59 -6.43 3.59
N PRO A 134 1.61 -6.31 4.47
CA PRO A 134 1.37 -6.13 5.89
C PRO A 134 0.53 -4.88 6.16
N ASP A 135 -0.39 -4.96 7.12
CA ASP A 135 -1.24 -3.82 7.49
C ASP A 135 -0.42 -2.64 8.04
N VAL A 136 0.77 -2.90 8.59
CA VAL A 136 1.72 -1.90 9.08
C VAL A 136 3.07 -2.08 8.40
N MET A 137 3.57 -1.02 7.76
CA MET A 137 4.84 -1.00 7.04
C MET A 137 5.73 0.15 7.54
N PRO A 138 6.96 -0.11 8.01
CA PRO A 138 7.92 0.96 8.27
C PRO A 138 8.23 1.74 6.99
N TYR A 139 8.38 3.05 7.14
CA TYR A 139 8.59 4.01 6.06
C TYR A 139 9.82 4.86 6.33
N PHE A 140 10.61 5.09 5.28
CA PHE A 140 11.77 5.98 5.29
C PHE A 140 11.71 6.85 4.04
N GLY A 141 11.93 8.16 4.20
CA GLY A 141 11.87 9.07 3.07
C GLY A 141 12.62 10.37 3.30
N ILE A 142 12.65 11.16 2.24
CA ILE A 142 13.11 12.54 2.21
C ILE A 142 11.94 13.36 1.68
N GLY A 143 11.61 14.42 2.40
CA GLY A 143 10.57 15.34 2.02
C GLY A 143 11.09 16.76 1.88
N TYR A 144 10.22 17.61 1.33
CA TYR A 144 10.38 19.05 1.29
C TYR A 144 9.05 19.70 1.68
N GLY A 145 9.06 20.64 2.63
CA GLY A 145 7.84 21.33 3.07
C GLY A 145 7.70 21.37 4.59
N HIS A 146 6.46 21.53 5.09
CA HIS A 146 6.12 21.60 6.52
C HIS A 146 6.99 22.55 7.34
N ARG A 147 7.49 23.61 6.70
CA ARG A 147 8.46 24.51 7.32
C ARG A 147 7.80 25.29 8.46
N PRO A 148 8.58 25.64 9.50
CA PRO A 148 8.21 26.68 10.45
C PRO A 148 8.16 28.11 9.85
N ALA A 149 7.83 28.31 8.56
CA ALA A 149 7.87 29.61 7.86
C ALA A 149 6.51 30.32 7.85
N SER A 150 6.46 31.66 7.91
CA SER A 150 5.26 32.53 8.01
C SER A 150 3.94 31.98 7.42
N LYS A 151 2.82 32.26 8.10
CA LYS A 151 1.46 31.81 7.74
C LYS A 151 1.18 31.95 6.24
N GLY A 152 0.46 30.98 5.66
CA GLY A 152 0.08 30.98 4.25
C GLY A 152 0.25 29.63 3.56
N PHE A 153 0.25 29.68 2.22
CA PHE A 153 0.39 28.50 1.37
C PHE A 153 1.85 28.02 1.30
N GLY A 154 2.01 26.71 1.36
CA GLY A 154 3.27 25.99 1.19
C GLY A 154 3.19 24.93 0.12
N PHE A 155 4.35 24.47 -0.32
CA PHE A 155 4.49 23.31 -1.19
C PHE A 155 5.05 22.15 -0.37
N VAL A 156 4.49 20.96 -0.56
CA VAL A 156 4.95 19.72 0.07
C VAL A 156 5.30 18.69 -1.00
N ALA A 157 6.39 17.97 -0.80
CA ALA A 157 6.77 16.84 -1.62
C ALA A 157 7.45 15.78 -0.76
N ASP A 158 7.16 14.52 -1.02
CA ASP A 158 7.72 13.39 -0.29
C ASP A 158 8.14 12.29 -1.25
N LEU A 159 9.38 11.84 -1.08
CA LEU A 159 9.94 10.69 -1.77
C LEU A 159 10.43 9.72 -0.72
N GLY A 160 9.92 8.49 -0.73
CA GLY A 160 10.35 7.49 0.23
C GLY A 160 10.07 6.07 -0.19
N VAL A 161 10.28 5.16 0.74
CA VAL A 161 10.08 3.74 0.56
C VAL A 161 9.44 3.17 1.82
N ALA A 162 8.35 2.43 1.63
CA ALA A 162 7.78 1.58 2.66
C ALA A 162 8.35 0.16 2.50
N TYR A 163 8.64 -0.49 3.62
CA TYR A 163 9.11 -1.87 3.64
C TYR A 163 8.03 -2.78 4.19
N GLY A 164 7.65 -3.81 3.44
CA GLY A 164 6.66 -4.79 3.85
C GLY A 164 6.75 -6.05 3.00
N ILE A 165 6.83 -7.21 3.64
CA ILE A 165 6.87 -8.50 2.92
C ILE A 165 5.43 -8.94 2.66
N PRO A 166 5.00 -9.07 1.40
CA PRO A 166 3.66 -9.56 1.09
C PRO A 166 3.46 -10.98 1.60
N ARG A 167 2.34 -11.23 2.25
CA ARG A 167 1.86 -12.59 2.55
C ARG A 167 1.20 -13.14 1.29
N CYS A 168 1.75 -14.21 0.76
CA CYS A 168 1.20 -14.87 -0.42
C CYS A 168 0.35 -16.09 -0.02
N SER A 169 -0.75 -16.32 -0.73
CA SER A 169 -1.52 -17.55 -0.64
C SER A 169 -1.80 -18.07 -2.05
N TYR A 170 -1.81 -19.39 -2.21
CA TYR A 170 -2.06 -20.03 -3.49
C TYR A 170 -3.06 -21.16 -3.28
N THR A 171 -4.19 -21.12 -3.96
CA THR A 171 -5.25 -22.14 -3.84
C THR A 171 -5.72 -22.62 -5.21
N LEU A 172 -6.05 -23.91 -5.31
CA LEU A 172 -6.59 -24.53 -6.52
C LEU A 172 -8.11 -24.69 -6.39
N SER A 173 -8.83 -24.63 -7.50
CA SER A 173 -10.26 -24.96 -7.51
C SER A 173 -10.48 -26.43 -7.14
N PRO A 174 -11.62 -26.79 -6.50
CA PRO A 174 -11.92 -28.18 -6.13
C PRO A 174 -11.88 -29.15 -7.32
N ALA A 175 -12.31 -28.69 -8.51
CA ALA A 175 -12.29 -29.48 -9.74
C ALA A 175 -10.86 -29.79 -10.20
N LEU A 176 -9.94 -28.83 -10.09
CA LEU A 176 -8.54 -29.00 -10.46
C LEU A 176 -7.79 -29.87 -9.44
N ALA A 177 -8.07 -29.68 -8.15
CA ALA A 177 -7.52 -30.52 -7.08
C ALA A 177 -7.97 -31.99 -7.20
N ALA A 178 -9.24 -32.23 -7.57
CA ALA A 178 -9.78 -33.57 -7.80
C ALA A 178 -9.15 -34.24 -9.03
N ALA A 179 -8.96 -33.49 -10.12
CA ALA A 179 -8.35 -34.02 -11.34
C ALA A 179 -6.86 -34.36 -11.18
N ALA A 180 -6.11 -33.58 -10.39
CA ALA A 180 -4.70 -33.84 -10.12
C ALA A 180 -4.48 -35.01 -9.14
N GLY A 181 -5.45 -35.28 -8.26
CA GLY A 181 -5.31 -36.19 -7.14
C GLY A 181 -4.58 -35.57 -5.93
N PRO A 182 -4.78 -36.09 -4.71
CA PRO A 182 -4.43 -35.41 -3.45
C PRO A 182 -2.94 -35.14 -3.24
N GLN A 183 -2.05 -35.99 -3.77
CA GLN A 183 -0.60 -35.79 -3.62
C GLN A 183 -0.05 -34.78 -4.62
N LYS A 184 -0.52 -34.80 -5.88
CA LYS A 184 -0.06 -33.86 -6.91
C LYS A 184 -0.63 -32.45 -6.69
N SER A 185 -1.86 -32.33 -6.19
CA SER A 185 -2.46 -31.02 -5.88
C SER A 185 -1.68 -30.29 -4.79
N GLN A 186 -1.22 -30.99 -3.74
CA GLN A 186 -0.37 -30.40 -2.69
C GLN A 186 0.98 -29.91 -3.24
N ILE A 187 1.61 -30.68 -4.12
CA ILE A 187 2.89 -30.29 -4.76
C ILE A 187 2.69 -29.05 -5.66
N LEU A 188 1.58 -29.01 -6.42
CA LEU A 188 1.24 -27.86 -7.27
C LEU A 188 0.95 -26.61 -6.44
N VAL A 189 0.27 -26.74 -5.30
CA VAL A 189 0.03 -25.62 -4.39
C VAL A 189 1.33 -25.12 -3.76
N ALA A 190 2.19 -26.04 -3.30
CA ALA A 190 3.45 -25.68 -2.66
C ALA A 190 4.42 -24.99 -3.63
N SER A 191 4.56 -25.52 -4.85
CA SER A 191 5.36 -24.87 -5.91
C SER A 191 4.75 -23.54 -6.35
N GLY A 192 3.42 -23.50 -6.52
CA GLY A 192 2.58 -22.29 -6.62
C GLY A 192 2.98 -21.18 -5.68
N LEU A 193 2.98 -21.52 -4.40
CA LEU A 193 3.25 -20.60 -3.33
C LEU A 193 4.73 -20.17 -3.29
N ASP A 194 5.66 -21.07 -3.57
CA ASP A 194 7.10 -20.76 -3.56
C ASP A 194 7.48 -19.78 -4.68
N ASP A 195 7.00 -20.02 -5.90
CA ASP A 195 7.22 -19.13 -7.04
C ASP A 195 6.59 -17.74 -6.79
N LEU A 196 5.38 -17.71 -6.24
CA LEU A 196 4.69 -16.47 -5.88
C LEU A 196 5.45 -15.72 -4.79
N ASN A 197 5.91 -16.41 -3.75
CA ASN A 197 6.74 -15.82 -2.70
C ASN A 197 8.05 -15.29 -3.27
N GLN A 198 8.70 -16.02 -4.16
CA GLN A 198 9.97 -15.59 -4.76
C GLN A 198 9.78 -14.33 -5.61
N MET A 199 8.70 -14.26 -6.39
CA MET A 199 8.36 -13.08 -7.19
C MET A 199 8.00 -11.88 -6.29
N MET A 200 7.10 -12.08 -5.32
CA MET A 200 6.65 -11.02 -4.41
C MET A 200 7.75 -10.55 -3.46
N SER A 201 8.74 -11.39 -3.16
CA SER A 201 9.88 -11.00 -2.34
C SER A 201 10.68 -9.85 -2.96
N ARG A 202 10.63 -9.66 -4.28
CA ARG A 202 11.28 -8.51 -4.96
C ARG A 202 10.53 -7.20 -4.73
N TYR A 203 9.23 -7.29 -4.48
CA TYR A 203 8.33 -6.17 -4.22
C TYR A 203 8.22 -5.82 -2.73
N ARG A 204 9.14 -6.29 -1.88
CA ARG A 204 9.18 -5.94 -0.46
C ARG A 204 9.39 -4.44 -0.19
N TRP A 205 9.92 -3.72 -1.19
CA TRP A 205 10.18 -2.29 -1.16
C TRP A 205 9.13 -1.60 -2.01
N TYR A 206 8.29 -0.79 -1.38
CA TYR A 206 7.20 -0.06 -2.02
C TYR A 206 7.59 1.43 -2.14
N PRO A 207 7.99 1.90 -3.34
CA PRO A 207 8.37 3.29 -3.53
C PRO A 207 7.14 4.20 -3.46
N VAL A 208 7.34 5.34 -2.80
CA VAL A 208 6.32 6.34 -2.54
C VAL A 208 6.78 7.67 -3.10
N LEU A 209 5.92 8.30 -3.90
CA LEU A 209 6.09 9.68 -4.32
C LEU A 209 4.76 10.41 -4.11
N GLN A 210 4.81 11.52 -3.38
CA GLN A 210 3.69 12.40 -3.12
C GLN A 210 4.09 13.85 -3.36
N ILE A 211 3.19 14.63 -3.92
CA ILE A 211 3.32 16.08 -4.04
C ILE A 211 2.04 16.76 -3.59
N GLY A 212 2.13 17.97 -3.10
CA GLY A 212 0.97 18.63 -2.50
C GLY A 212 1.14 20.10 -2.21
N ILE A 213 0.06 20.67 -1.71
CA ILE A 213 -0.04 22.05 -1.27
C ILE A 213 -0.46 22.03 0.18
N SER A 214 0.18 22.85 0.99
CA SER A 214 -0.13 23.01 2.39
C SER A 214 -0.61 24.42 2.73
N TYR A 215 -1.32 24.55 3.84
CA TYR A 215 -1.74 25.83 4.39
C TYR A 215 -1.47 25.84 5.89
N ARG A 216 -0.75 26.86 6.34
CA ARG A 216 -0.35 27.04 7.73
C ARG A 216 -1.05 28.24 8.36
N PHE A 217 -1.68 28.01 9.52
CA PHE A 217 -2.52 28.97 10.23
C PHE A 217 -1.76 29.90 11.19
#